data_AF-A0A242WBQ3-F1
#
_entry.id   AF-A0A242WBQ3-F1
#
_cell.length_a   1.000
_cell.length_b   1.000
_cell.length_c   1.000
_cell.angle_alpha   90.00
_cell.angle_beta   90.00
_cell.angle_gamma   90.00
#
_symmetry.space_group_name_H-M   'P 1'
#
loop_
_entity.id
_entity.type
_entity.pdbx_description
1 polymer ?
#
loop_
_entity_poly.entity_id
_entity_poly.type
_entity_poly.pdbx_seq_one_letter_code
_entity_poly.pdbx_strand_id
1 'polypeptide(L)'
;MNRGINEQILIENTVLEGTGTSEVYNEELTEKEKNLLKECNIQLKHLWEQDEFKNGFLDCFQFYYYKLENKVKDPSIKHQLKDYFYEYLSSVLYQGYFIGKQFVTSEDILVKDDHFVQPDGIILQQIPSMIERATDGLIKSLEDHNTKKFEEWILKENKNILGSLEQIKVDIACLGAFYAFKNERKSRSVEIREEGKYGILHRVDDVLFLNPQMYAICLIGNDNSELWEIHKWSSFKVRDTKMGEIQIMKYSSEETNYAHSNFVMYEGVENISSLYDNYHINIKLSEFVPDKEIFPIQALVHEQMVKQTNTLYENIIMTLTIYTSNTLIQYNPNKFE
;
A
#
# COMPACT_ATOMS: atom_id res chain seq x y z
N MET A 1 -6.08 -51.08 -29.65
CA MET A 1 -7.24 -50.16 -29.58
C MET A 1 -7.19 -49.43 -28.25
N ASN A 2 -7.47 -48.13 -28.30
CA ASN A 2 -7.56 -47.12 -27.24
C ASN A 2 -6.25 -46.73 -26.52
N ARG A 3 -5.56 -45.77 -27.16
CA ARG A 3 -4.66 -44.82 -26.51
C ARG A 3 -5.51 -43.93 -25.59
N GLY A 4 -5.17 -43.90 -24.31
CA GLY A 4 -5.74 -42.97 -23.34
C GLY A 4 -5.36 -41.54 -23.72
N ILE A 5 -6.35 -40.66 -23.64
CA ILE A 5 -6.25 -39.24 -23.96
C ILE A 5 -5.42 -38.58 -22.85
N ASN A 6 -4.27 -38.00 -23.21
CA ASN A 6 -3.54 -37.06 -22.38
C ASN A 6 -4.42 -35.81 -22.21
N GLU A 7 -4.95 -35.60 -21.01
CA GLU A 7 -5.62 -34.34 -20.67
C GLU A 7 -4.54 -33.26 -20.46
N GLN A 8 -4.30 -32.49 -21.53
CA GLN A 8 -3.61 -31.21 -21.49
C GLN A 8 -4.54 -30.20 -20.80
N ILE A 9 -4.07 -29.50 -19.76
CA ILE A 9 -4.87 -28.46 -19.10
C ILE A 9 -4.16 -27.11 -19.21
N LEU A 10 -4.91 -26.14 -19.73
CA LEU A 10 -4.57 -24.73 -19.81
C LEU A 10 -4.42 -24.12 -18.42
N ILE A 11 -3.38 -23.30 -18.22
CA ILE A 11 -3.44 -22.23 -17.22
C ILE A 11 -4.33 -21.13 -17.85
N GLU A 12 -5.64 -21.32 -17.74
CA GLU A 12 -6.59 -20.23 -18.00
C GLU A 12 -6.52 -19.27 -16.83
N ASN A 13 -5.81 -18.15 -17.04
CA ASN A 13 -6.01 -16.94 -16.26
C ASN A 13 -7.49 -16.56 -16.37
N THR A 14 -8.31 -17.01 -15.42
CA THR A 14 -9.74 -16.71 -15.36
C THR A 14 -9.94 -15.37 -14.66
N VAL A 15 -9.43 -14.32 -15.31
CA VAL A 15 -10.06 -13.00 -15.28
C VAL A 15 -10.21 -12.58 -16.73
N LEU A 16 -11.43 -12.82 -17.24
CA LEU A 16 -11.98 -12.43 -18.53
C LEU A 16 -11.64 -13.35 -19.72
N GLU A 17 -12.71 -13.96 -20.25
CA GLU A 17 -12.77 -14.61 -21.56
C GLU A 17 -12.18 -13.69 -22.63
N GLY A 18 -11.19 -14.17 -23.39
CA GLY A 18 -10.87 -13.59 -24.69
C GLY A 18 -9.45 -13.11 -24.94
N THR A 19 -8.41 -13.88 -24.59
CA THR A 19 -7.15 -13.82 -25.36
C THR A 19 -6.59 -15.23 -25.55
N GLY A 20 -7.05 -15.89 -26.62
CA GLY A 20 -6.57 -17.22 -26.99
C GLY A 20 -5.08 -17.21 -27.33
N THR A 21 -4.28 -17.83 -26.48
CA THR A 21 -3.03 -18.55 -26.84
C THR A 21 -2.66 -19.44 -25.66
N SER A 22 -2.72 -20.76 -25.87
CA SER A 22 -2.39 -21.80 -24.90
C SER A 22 -1.09 -22.48 -25.32
N GLU A 23 -0.03 -22.35 -24.51
CA GLU A 23 1.15 -23.23 -24.59
C GLU A 23 1.60 -23.69 -23.20
N VAL A 24 2.17 -24.90 -23.23
CA VAL A 24 2.26 -25.88 -22.14
C VAL A 24 3.62 -25.78 -21.45
N TYR A 25 3.63 -25.56 -20.13
CA TYR A 25 4.83 -25.77 -19.32
C TYR A 25 5.02 -27.29 -19.10
N ASN A 26 6.21 -27.79 -19.48
CA ASN A 26 6.61 -29.20 -19.41
C ASN A 26 7.26 -29.58 -18.06
N GLU A 27 6.59 -29.27 -16.95
CA GLU A 27 6.89 -29.89 -15.66
C GLU A 27 5.59 -30.48 -15.11
N GLU A 28 5.59 -31.78 -14.79
CA GLU A 28 4.44 -32.43 -14.17
C GLU A 28 4.27 -31.85 -12.76
N LEU A 29 3.34 -30.90 -12.61
CA LEU A 29 2.93 -30.39 -11.31
C LEU A 29 2.48 -31.55 -10.42
N THR A 30 2.94 -31.54 -9.18
CA THR A 30 2.47 -32.45 -8.16
C THR A 30 0.98 -32.24 -7.89
N GLU A 31 0.28 -33.27 -7.42
CA GLU A 31 -1.14 -33.13 -7.04
C GLU A 31 -1.35 -32.08 -5.92
N LYS A 32 -0.34 -31.85 -5.07
CA LYS A 32 -0.37 -30.79 -4.05
C LYS A 32 -0.41 -29.40 -4.71
N GLU A 33 0.41 -29.17 -5.74
CA GLU A 33 0.46 -27.89 -6.47
C GLU A 33 -0.82 -27.65 -7.29
N LYS A 34 -1.36 -28.68 -7.95
CA LYS A 34 -2.63 -28.56 -8.68
C LYS A 34 -3.80 -28.18 -7.76
N ASN A 35 -3.88 -28.82 -6.59
CA ASN A 35 -4.91 -28.50 -5.60
C ASN A 35 -4.75 -27.07 -5.07
N LEU A 36 -3.52 -26.63 -4.82
CA LEU A 36 -3.23 -25.27 -4.38
C LEU A 36 -3.63 -24.22 -5.42
N LEU A 37 -3.31 -24.44 -6.70
CA LEU A 37 -3.73 -23.56 -7.80
C LEU A 37 -5.25 -23.46 -7.89
N LYS A 38 -5.95 -24.59 -7.77
CA LYS A 38 -7.42 -24.62 -7.77
C LYS A 38 -8.00 -23.84 -6.59
N GLU A 39 -7.43 -23.99 -5.40
CA GLU A 39 -7.83 -23.22 -4.22
C GLU A 39 -7.62 -21.71 -4.44
N CYS A 40 -6.45 -21.32 -4.96
CA CYS A 40 -6.12 -19.92 -5.24
C CYS A 40 -7.11 -19.30 -6.23
N ASN A 41 -7.45 -20.00 -7.32
CA ASN A 41 -8.44 -19.55 -8.30
C ASN A 41 -9.82 -19.28 -7.66
N ILE A 42 -10.29 -20.20 -6.81
CA ILE A 42 -11.59 -20.04 -6.13
C ILE A 42 -11.55 -18.84 -5.18
N GLN A 43 -10.49 -18.73 -4.36
CA GLN A 43 -10.38 -17.66 -3.37
C GLN A 43 -10.22 -16.29 -4.02
N LEU A 44 -9.40 -16.16 -5.07
CA LEU A 44 -9.25 -14.91 -5.80
C LEU A 44 -10.53 -14.50 -6.51
N LYS A 45 -11.26 -15.45 -7.12
CA LYS A 45 -12.57 -15.15 -7.71
C LYS A 45 -13.54 -14.56 -6.68
N HIS A 46 -13.59 -15.16 -5.48
CA HIS A 46 -14.39 -14.62 -4.39
C HIS A 46 -13.89 -13.26 -3.88
N LEU A 47 -12.59 -13.00 -3.88
CA LEU A 47 -12.04 -11.68 -3.55
C LEU A 47 -12.46 -10.62 -4.58
N TRP A 48 -12.50 -10.94 -5.87
CA TRP A 48 -12.96 -10.02 -6.92
C TRP A 48 -14.43 -9.63 -6.82
N GLU A 49 -15.24 -10.39 -6.08
CA GLU A 49 -16.64 -10.07 -5.76
C GLU A 49 -16.75 -9.08 -4.60
N GLN A 50 -15.66 -8.76 -3.90
CA GLN A 50 -15.63 -7.84 -2.75
C GLN A 50 -15.19 -6.43 -3.19
N ASP A 51 -15.99 -5.42 -2.84
CA ASP A 51 -15.72 -4.02 -3.18
C ASP A 51 -14.39 -3.51 -2.58
N GLU A 52 -14.07 -3.90 -1.34
CA GLU A 52 -12.80 -3.52 -0.68
C GLU A 52 -11.58 -3.95 -1.50
N PHE A 53 -11.56 -5.21 -1.94
CA PHE A 53 -10.47 -5.78 -2.73
C PHE A 53 -10.38 -5.11 -4.11
N LYS A 54 -11.52 -4.99 -4.79
CA LYS A 54 -11.60 -4.39 -6.13
C LYS A 54 -11.15 -2.93 -6.12
N ASN A 55 -11.62 -2.14 -5.16
CA ASN A 55 -11.24 -0.74 -5.05
C ASN A 55 -9.75 -0.60 -4.68
N GLY A 56 -9.26 -1.39 -3.73
CA GLY A 56 -7.83 -1.38 -3.38
C GLY A 56 -6.92 -1.74 -4.56
N PHE A 57 -7.31 -2.71 -5.40
CA PHE A 57 -6.60 -3.01 -6.63
C PHE A 57 -6.67 -1.86 -7.65
N LEU A 58 -7.85 -1.27 -7.84
CA LEU A 58 -8.04 -0.16 -8.78
C LEU A 58 -7.23 1.08 -8.39
N ASP A 59 -7.12 1.38 -7.10
CA ASP A 59 -6.29 2.48 -6.60
C ASP A 59 -4.80 2.25 -6.90
N CYS A 60 -4.33 1.02 -6.68
CA CYS A 60 -2.96 0.62 -7.04
C CYS A 60 -2.74 0.68 -8.56
N PHE A 61 -3.68 0.17 -9.35
CA PHE A 61 -3.63 0.21 -10.81
C PHE A 61 -3.55 1.65 -11.31
N GLN A 62 -4.42 2.54 -10.84
CA GLN A 62 -4.43 3.94 -11.25
C GLN A 62 -3.09 4.63 -10.90
N PHE A 63 -2.62 4.46 -9.66
CA PHE A 63 -1.35 5.00 -9.21
C PHE A 63 -0.19 4.58 -10.12
N TYR A 64 -0.04 3.28 -10.39
CA TYR A 64 1.05 2.77 -11.21
C TYR A 64 0.88 3.05 -12.69
N TYR A 65 -0.35 3.07 -13.19
CA TYR A 65 -0.65 3.43 -14.57
C TYR A 65 -0.18 4.86 -14.86
N TYR A 66 -0.55 5.82 -14.01
CA TYR A 66 -0.08 7.20 -14.18
C TYR A 66 1.43 7.31 -14.11
N LYS A 67 2.08 6.57 -13.19
CA LYS A 67 3.53 6.57 -13.05
C LYS A 67 4.23 6.02 -14.31
N LEU A 68 3.65 4.99 -14.94
CA LEU A 68 4.18 4.37 -16.14
C LEU A 68 3.90 5.19 -17.40
N GLU A 69 2.65 5.65 -17.58
CA GLU A 69 2.19 6.45 -18.72
C GLU A 69 3.00 7.75 -18.89
N ASN A 70 3.39 8.40 -17.79
CA ASN A 70 4.23 9.60 -17.82
C ASN A 70 5.65 9.33 -18.37
N LYS A 71 6.11 8.06 -18.33
CA LYS A 71 7.44 7.66 -18.82
C LYS A 71 7.40 7.12 -20.25
N VAL A 72 6.24 6.65 -20.71
CA VAL A 72 6.02 6.20 -22.09
C VAL A 72 5.82 7.43 -22.98
N LYS A 73 6.69 7.60 -23.99
CA LYS A 73 6.65 8.78 -24.87
C LYS A 73 5.82 8.55 -26.13
N ASP A 74 5.68 7.31 -26.57
CA ASP A 74 4.99 6.95 -27.80
C ASP A 74 3.45 7.05 -27.64
N PRO A 75 2.77 7.98 -28.34
CA PRO A 75 1.32 8.12 -28.28
C PRO A 75 0.54 6.90 -28.79
N SER A 76 1.12 6.11 -29.71
CA SER A 76 0.47 4.92 -30.26
C SER A 76 0.35 3.80 -29.22
N ILE A 77 1.33 3.70 -28.31
CA ILE A 77 1.35 2.75 -27.20
C ILE A 77 0.37 3.17 -26.10
N LYS A 78 0.23 4.47 -25.83
CA LYS A 78 -0.61 4.98 -24.72
C LYS A 78 -2.07 4.53 -24.80
N HIS A 79 -2.64 4.46 -26.00
CA HIS A 79 -4.03 4.03 -26.16
C HIS A 79 -4.26 2.57 -25.74
N GLN A 80 -3.28 1.70 -25.96
CA GLN A 80 -3.38 0.26 -25.61
C GLN A 80 -2.81 -0.03 -24.22
N LEU A 81 -1.99 0.88 -23.68
CA LEU A 81 -1.28 0.70 -22.42
C LEU A 81 -2.22 0.40 -21.27
N LYS A 82 -3.35 1.10 -21.18
CA LYS A 82 -4.26 0.97 -20.03
C LYS A 82 -4.77 -0.46 -19.86
N ASP A 83 -5.29 -1.05 -20.94
CA ASP A 83 -5.92 -2.37 -20.90
C ASP A 83 -4.86 -3.47 -20.70
N TYR A 84 -3.77 -3.42 -21.48
CA TYR A 84 -2.68 -4.38 -21.36
C TYR A 84 -1.97 -4.30 -20.00
N PHE A 85 -1.87 -3.10 -19.43
CA PHE A 85 -1.29 -2.92 -18.10
C PHE A 85 -2.22 -3.42 -17.00
N TYR A 86 -3.54 -3.28 -17.16
CA TYR A 86 -4.50 -3.85 -16.21
C TYR A 86 -4.41 -5.37 -16.18
N GLU A 87 -4.36 -6.02 -17.35
CA GLU A 87 -4.18 -7.47 -17.47
C GLU A 87 -2.84 -7.91 -16.88
N TYR A 88 -1.76 -7.18 -17.18
CA TYR A 88 -0.43 -7.41 -16.62
C TYR A 88 -0.45 -7.37 -15.08
N LEU A 89 -0.97 -6.30 -14.48
CA LEU A 89 -1.03 -6.19 -13.01
C LEU A 89 -1.96 -7.23 -12.38
N SER A 90 -3.04 -7.60 -13.06
CA SER A 90 -3.95 -8.66 -12.58
C SER A 90 -3.24 -10.02 -12.55
N SER A 91 -2.44 -10.36 -13.58
CA SER A 91 -1.62 -11.58 -13.57
C SER A 91 -0.55 -11.53 -12.47
N VAL A 92 0.16 -10.41 -12.33
CA VAL A 92 1.19 -10.27 -11.29
C VAL A 92 0.57 -10.38 -9.88
N LEU A 93 -0.61 -9.82 -9.67
CA LEU A 93 -1.35 -9.94 -8.40
C LEU A 93 -1.69 -11.41 -8.11
N TYR A 94 -2.16 -12.15 -9.11
CA TYR A 94 -2.44 -13.58 -8.99
C TYR A 94 -1.18 -14.37 -8.61
N GLN A 95 -0.05 -14.12 -9.30
CA GLN A 95 1.23 -14.76 -9.01
C GLN A 95 1.69 -14.47 -7.58
N GLY A 96 1.60 -13.20 -7.15
CA GLY A 96 1.88 -12.78 -5.78
C GLY A 96 0.99 -13.47 -4.75
N TYR A 97 -0.31 -13.58 -5.01
CA TYR A 97 -1.25 -14.29 -4.16
C TYR A 97 -0.88 -15.77 -4.03
N PHE A 98 -0.56 -16.43 -5.15
CA PHE A 98 -0.15 -17.83 -5.14
C PHE A 98 1.12 -18.05 -4.32
N ILE A 99 2.15 -17.23 -4.52
CA ILE A 99 3.39 -17.26 -3.73
C ILE A 99 3.10 -17.03 -2.24
N GLY A 100 2.26 -16.04 -1.92
CA GLY A 100 1.84 -15.77 -0.55
C GLY A 100 1.12 -16.96 0.09
N LYS A 101 0.24 -17.63 -0.67
CA LYS A 101 -0.48 -18.82 -0.18
C LYS A 101 0.47 -19.99 0.04
N GLN A 102 1.41 -20.22 -0.88
CA GLN A 102 2.47 -21.22 -0.70
C GLN A 102 3.27 -20.93 0.57
N PHE A 103 3.64 -19.67 0.78
CA PHE A 103 4.43 -19.25 1.94
C PHE A 103 3.70 -19.54 3.27
N VAL A 104 2.45 -19.11 3.41
CA VAL A 104 1.71 -19.22 4.69
C VAL A 104 1.19 -20.63 4.98
N THR A 105 1.10 -21.50 3.97
CA THR A 105 0.66 -22.91 4.12
C THR A 105 1.82 -23.91 4.09
N SER A 106 3.06 -23.46 3.85
CA SER A 106 4.23 -24.33 3.82
C SER A 106 4.51 -24.90 5.21
N GLU A 107 4.65 -26.23 5.27
CA GLU A 107 5.04 -26.95 6.50
C GLU A 107 6.46 -26.58 6.96
N ASP A 108 7.32 -26.18 6.01
CA ASP A 108 8.69 -25.75 6.27
C ASP A 108 8.76 -24.32 6.84
N ILE A 109 7.72 -23.51 6.61
CA ILE A 109 7.63 -22.10 7.00
C ILE A 109 6.46 -21.95 7.97
N LEU A 110 6.68 -22.31 9.23
CA LEU A 110 5.65 -22.17 10.27
C LEU A 110 5.43 -20.69 10.63
N VAL A 111 4.55 -20.00 9.89
CA VAL A 111 4.05 -18.67 10.27
C VAL A 111 3.11 -18.82 11.47
N LYS A 112 3.56 -18.35 12.64
CA LYS A 112 2.81 -18.43 13.90
C LYS A 112 1.60 -17.49 13.89
N ASP A 113 0.59 -17.84 14.67
CA ASP A 113 -0.62 -17.01 14.82
C ASP A 113 -0.33 -15.62 15.41
N ASP A 114 0.72 -15.49 16.22
CA ASP A 114 1.25 -14.19 16.70
C ASP A 114 1.60 -13.22 15.56
N HIS A 115 1.85 -13.73 14.35
CA HIS A 115 2.06 -12.89 13.18
C HIS A 115 0.73 -12.35 12.64
N PHE A 116 -0.35 -13.15 12.71
CA PHE A 116 -1.66 -12.82 12.17
C PHE A 116 -2.52 -11.97 13.10
N VAL A 117 -2.19 -11.87 14.39
CA VAL A 117 -2.82 -10.88 15.30
C VAL A 117 -2.41 -9.44 14.98
N GLN A 118 -1.37 -9.26 14.15
CA GLN A 118 -0.92 -7.92 13.75
C GLN A 118 -1.97 -7.23 12.86
N PRO A 119 -2.10 -5.90 12.97
CA PRO A 119 -2.87 -5.08 12.04
C PRO A 119 -2.44 -5.24 10.56
N ASP A 120 -3.38 -4.96 9.65
CA ASP A 120 -3.21 -5.13 8.20
C ASP A 120 -2.04 -4.32 7.64
N GLY A 121 -1.87 -3.07 8.07
CA GLY A 121 -0.78 -2.21 7.60
C GLY A 121 0.59 -2.76 7.96
N ILE A 122 0.74 -3.30 9.18
CA ILE A 122 2.00 -3.94 9.61
C ILE A 122 2.31 -5.17 8.75
N ILE A 123 1.33 -6.03 8.50
CA ILE A 123 1.53 -7.21 7.66
C ILE A 123 1.96 -6.79 6.25
N LEU A 124 1.25 -5.84 5.63
CA LEU A 124 1.59 -5.33 4.30
C LEU A 124 2.99 -4.71 4.25
N GLN A 125 3.39 -3.98 5.30
CA GLN A 125 4.73 -3.39 5.41
C GLN A 125 5.83 -4.45 5.48
N GLN A 126 5.59 -5.57 6.16
CA GLN A 126 6.59 -6.64 6.38
C GLN A 126 6.74 -7.58 5.16
N ILE A 127 5.68 -7.78 4.39
CA ILE A 127 5.59 -8.75 3.29
C ILE A 127 6.76 -8.73 2.30
N PRO A 128 7.20 -7.57 1.77
CA PRO A 128 8.30 -7.56 0.79
C PRO A 128 9.54 -8.28 1.31
N SER A 129 9.89 -8.04 2.59
CA SER A 129 11.06 -8.67 3.21
C SER A 129 10.90 -10.15 3.49
N MET A 130 9.67 -10.61 3.74
CA MET A 130 9.36 -12.01 4.03
C MET A 130 9.41 -12.85 2.76
N ILE A 131 8.75 -12.37 1.71
CA ILE A 131 8.66 -13.10 0.44
C ILE A 131 10.01 -13.10 -0.27
N GLU A 132 10.71 -11.96 -0.32
CA GLU A 132 12.04 -11.88 -0.95
C GLU A 132 13.03 -12.90 -0.36
N ARG A 133 12.97 -13.13 0.96
CA ARG A 133 13.78 -14.15 1.63
C ARG A 133 13.33 -15.58 1.32
N ALA A 134 12.04 -15.78 1.12
CA ALA A 134 11.48 -17.11 0.84
C ALA A 134 11.73 -17.57 -0.60
N THR A 135 11.77 -16.63 -1.54
CA THR A 135 11.89 -16.92 -2.98
C THR A 135 13.32 -16.79 -3.51
N ASP A 136 14.28 -16.35 -2.69
CA ASP A 136 15.67 -16.03 -3.11
C ASP A 136 15.70 -15.07 -4.32
N GLY A 137 14.81 -14.06 -4.27
CA GLY A 137 14.59 -13.07 -5.33
C GLY A 137 13.20 -13.19 -5.96
N LEU A 138 12.23 -12.44 -5.44
CA LEU A 138 10.82 -12.49 -5.84
C LEU A 138 10.63 -12.21 -7.34
N ILE A 139 11.38 -11.26 -7.91
CA ILE A 139 11.26 -10.91 -9.34
C ILE A 139 11.40 -12.12 -10.26
N LYS A 140 12.34 -13.02 -9.95
CA LYS A 140 12.60 -14.22 -10.77
C LYS A 140 11.45 -15.22 -10.71
N SER A 141 10.68 -15.21 -9.63
CA SER A 141 9.52 -16.09 -9.42
C SER A 141 8.24 -15.53 -10.05
N LEU A 142 8.27 -14.30 -10.57
CA LEU A 142 7.12 -13.62 -11.15
C LEU A 142 7.15 -13.64 -12.69
N GLU A 143 7.58 -14.75 -13.30
CA GLU A 143 7.66 -14.86 -14.75
C GLU A 143 6.62 -15.85 -15.28
N ASP A 144 5.57 -15.33 -15.90
CA ASP A 144 4.62 -16.11 -16.70
C ASP A 144 4.62 -15.62 -18.17
N HIS A 145 3.97 -16.37 -19.05
CA HIS A 145 3.90 -16.01 -20.47
C HIS A 145 3.27 -14.63 -20.71
N ASN A 146 2.23 -14.28 -19.96
CA ASN A 146 1.47 -13.04 -20.16
C ASN A 146 2.26 -11.81 -19.70
N THR A 147 2.90 -11.90 -18.54
CA THR A 147 3.79 -10.87 -18.00
C THR A 147 4.99 -10.65 -18.90
N LYS A 148 5.63 -11.72 -19.37
CA LYS A 148 6.75 -11.62 -20.30
C LYS A 148 6.36 -10.97 -21.63
N LYS A 149 5.21 -11.34 -22.19
CA LYS A 149 4.71 -10.75 -23.45
C LYS A 149 4.46 -9.24 -23.30
N PHE A 150 3.88 -8.81 -22.18
CA PHE A 150 3.69 -7.39 -21.89
C PHE A 150 5.02 -6.64 -21.72
N GLU A 151 5.94 -7.21 -20.93
CA GLU A 151 7.27 -6.65 -20.67
C GLU A 151 8.06 -6.48 -21.97
N GLU A 152 8.11 -7.49 -22.83
CA GLU A 152 8.76 -7.42 -24.14
C GLU A 152 8.14 -6.35 -25.04
N TRP A 153 6.80 -6.26 -25.05
CA TRP A 153 6.07 -5.26 -25.83
C TRP A 153 6.41 -3.83 -25.39
N ILE A 154 6.32 -3.54 -24.09
CA ILE A 154 6.50 -2.16 -23.60
C ILE A 154 7.97 -1.73 -23.61
N LEU A 155 8.90 -2.65 -23.35
CA LEU A 155 10.34 -2.37 -23.28
C LEU A 155 11.00 -2.24 -24.65
N LYS A 156 10.38 -2.75 -25.73
CA LYS A 156 10.91 -2.64 -27.09
C LYS A 156 11.29 -1.21 -27.46
N GLU A 157 10.39 -0.26 -27.17
CA GLU A 157 10.56 1.16 -27.49
C GLU A 157 10.84 2.04 -26.25
N ASN A 158 10.77 1.49 -25.03
CA ASN A 158 10.87 2.25 -23.77
C ASN A 158 11.83 1.61 -22.74
N LYS A 159 13.04 1.21 -23.16
CA LYS A 159 14.02 0.53 -22.27
C LYS A 159 14.31 1.24 -20.95
N ASN A 160 14.15 2.56 -20.89
CA ASN A 160 14.37 3.39 -19.70
C ASN A 160 13.36 3.16 -18.56
N ILE A 161 12.27 2.41 -18.80
CA ILE A 161 11.25 2.16 -17.77
C ILE A 161 11.45 0.85 -17.02
N LEU A 162 12.43 0.02 -17.41
CA LEU A 162 12.65 -1.32 -16.85
C LEU A 162 12.63 -1.35 -15.32
N GLY A 163 13.47 -0.54 -14.65
CA GLY A 163 13.51 -0.52 -13.19
C GLY A 163 12.20 -0.05 -12.53
N SER A 164 11.40 0.77 -13.22
CA SER A 164 10.06 1.13 -12.71
C SER A 164 9.06 -0.01 -12.90
N LEU A 165 9.15 -0.73 -14.01
CA LEU A 165 8.29 -1.87 -14.29
C LEU A 165 8.56 -3.02 -13.31
N GLU A 166 9.84 -3.30 -13.03
CA GLU A 166 10.25 -4.28 -12.01
C GLU A 166 9.75 -3.88 -10.61
N GLN A 167 9.87 -2.59 -10.23
CA GLN A 167 9.32 -2.12 -8.95
C GLN A 167 7.80 -2.31 -8.87
N ILE A 168 7.07 -1.90 -9.90
CA ILE A 168 5.61 -2.08 -9.98
C ILE A 168 5.25 -3.56 -9.84
N LYS A 169 5.98 -4.43 -10.55
CA LYS A 169 5.78 -5.88 -10.54
C LYS A 169 5.89 -6.43 -9.12
N VAL A 170 6.95 -6.07 -8.40
CA VAL A 170 7.14 -6.52 -7.03
C VAL A 170 6.07 -5.97 -6.09
N ASP A 171 5.75 -4.68 -6.19
CA ASP A 171 4.80 -4.03 -5.30
C ASP A 171 3.39 -4.66 -5.45
N ILE A 172 2.97 -4.97 -6.68
CA ILE A 172 1.70 -5.67 -6.96
C ILE A 172 1.73 -7.14 -6.53
N ALA A 173 2.85 -7.84 -6.69
CA ALA A 173 2.98 -9.20 -6.17
C ALA A 173 2.88 -9.23 -4.64
N CYS A 174 3.49 -8.26 -3.95
CA CYS A 174 3.37 -8.09 -2.51
C CYS A 174 1.93 -7.83 -2.08
N LEU A 175 1.18 -7.01 -2.84
CA LEU A 175 -0.25 -6.80 -2.61
C LEU A 175 -1.05 -8.11 -2.77
N GLY A 176 -0.76 -8.90 -3.82
CA GLY A 176 -1.38 -10.21 -4.00
C GLY A 176 -1.13 -11.13 -2.80
N ALA A 177 0.12 -11.21 -2.35
CA ALA A 177 0.48 -12.01 -1.20
C ALA A 177 -0.17 -11.52 0.10
N PHE A 178 -0.34 -10.20 0.28
CA PHE A 178 -1.07 -9.64 1.41
C PHE A 178 -2.50 -10.17 1.52
N TYR A 179 -3.19 -10.29 0.40
CA TYR A 179 -4.52 -10.90 0.39
C TYR A 179 -4.50 -12.39 0.73
N ALA A 180 -3.44 -13.12 0.37
CA ALA A 180 -3.26 -14.50 0.82
C ALA A 180 -3.07 -14.58 2.35
N PHE A 181 -2.30 -13.67 2.95
CA PHE A 181 -2.17 -13.56 4.41
C PHE A 181 -3.50 -13.22 5.09
N LYS A 182 -4.30 -12.29 4.52
CA LYS A 182 -5.65 -11.97 5.04
C LYS A 182 -6.58 -13.18 5.00
N ASN A 183 -6.54 -13.96 3.91
CA ASN A 183 -7.35 -15.16 3.78
C ASN A 183 -6.91 -16.27 4.73
N GLU A 184 -5.61 -16.43 4.95
CA GLU A 184 -5.08 -17.37 5.93
C GLU A 184 -5.44 -16.96 7.37
N ARG A 185 -5.36 -15.67 7.71
CA ARG A 185 -5.84 -15.19 9.02
C ARG A 185 -7.31 -15.54 9.23
N LYS A 186 -8.15 -15.32 8.21
CA LYS A 186 -9.57 -15.67 8.24
C LYS A 186 -9.79 -17.19 8.37
N SER A 187 -9.02 -18.02 7.65
CA SER A 187 -9.15 -19.49 7.73
C SER A 187 -8.78 -20.03 9.12
N ARG A 188 -7.79 -19.41 9.78
CA ARG A 188 -7.38 -19.73 11.15
C ARG A 188 -8.25 -19.11 12.24
N SER A 189 -9.22 -18.26 11.87
CA SER A 189 -10.07 -17.52 12.81
C SER A 189 -9.25 -16.70 13.82
N VAL A 190 -8.12 -16.15 13.40
CA VAL A 190 -7.29 -15.29 14.25
C VAL A 190 -7.79 -13.86 14.18
N GLU A 191 -8.18 -13.31 15.33
CA GLU A 191 -8.62 -11.92 15.44
C GLU A 191 -7.42 -10.97 15.48
N ILE A 192 -7.60 -9.77 14.90
CA ILE A 192 -6.61 -8.70 15.00
C ILE A 192 -6.60 -8.23 16.45
N ARG A 193 -5.41 -7.99 17.00
CA ARG A 193 -5.28 -7.42 18.35
C ARG A 193 -6.11 -6.13 18.49
N GLU A 194 -6.66 -5.94 19.68
CA GLU A 194 -7.42 -4.74 20.02
C GLU A 194 -6.62 -3.47 19.72
N GLU A 195 -7.35 -2.44 19.32
CA GLU A 195 -6.76 -1.14 19.00
C GLU A 195 -6.09 -0.52 20.22
N GLY A 196 -4.98 0.19 19.98
CA GLY A 196 -4.32 0.97 21.01
C GLY A 196 -5.21 2.08 21.59
N LYS A 197 -4.81 2.63 22.73
CA LYS A 197 -5.59 3.60 23.52
C LYS A 197 -5.90 4.93 22.80
N TYR A 198 -5.08 5.31 21.82
CA TYR A 198 -5.12 6.62 21.14
C TYR A 198 -5.09 6.41 19.62
N GLY A 199 -5.50 7.43 18.84
CA GLY A 199 -5.53 7.37 17.39
C GLY A 199 -6.43 8.42 16.75
N ILE A 200 -5.96 9.66 16.63
CA ILE A 200 -6.68 10.74 15.95
C ILE A 200 -6.70 10.48 14.42
N LEU A 201 -5.55 10.16 13.83
CA LEU A 201 -5.45 9.83 12.40
C LEU A 201 -5.73 8.38 12.11
N HIS A 202 -5.09 7.48 12.84
CA HIS A 202 -5.19 6.04 12.64
C HIS A 202 -4.77 5.37 13.94
N ARG A 203 -5.03 4.08 14.08
CA ARG A 203 -4.56 3.34 15.25
C ARG A 203 -3.04 3.45 15.37
N VAL A 204 -2.55 3.91 16.53
CA VAL A 204 -1.12 4.22 16.74
C VAL A 204 -0.22 2.99 16.70
N ASP A 205 -0.81 1.81 16.82
CA ASP A 205 -0.13 0.51 16.78
C ASP A 205 -0.18 -0.15 15.38
N ASP A 206 -0.50 0.60 14.33
CA ASP A 206 -0.50 0.14 12.93
C ASP A 206 0.22 1.13 12.01
N VAL A 207 0.38 0.70 10.77
CA VAL A 207 0.93 1.45 9.65
C VAL A 207 -0.21 1.95 8.77
N LEU A 208 -0.27 3.27 8.55
CA LEU A 208 -1.23 3.85 7.61
C LEU A 208 -0.60 3.99 6.23
N PHE A 209 -1.06 3.23 5.24
CA PHE A 209 -0.64 3.46 3.85
C PHE A 209 -1.32 4.72 3.29
N LEU A 210 -0.50 5.68 2.87
CA LEU A 210 -0.95 6.95 2.29
C LEU A 210 -1.15 6.84 0.78
N ASN A 211 -0.36 5.97 0.15
CA ASN A 211 -0.51 5.54 -1.24
C ASN A 211 0.22 4.19 -1.41
N PRO A 212 0.18 3.55 -2.59
CA PRO A 212 0.82 2.25 -2.81
C PRO A 212 2.34 2.20 -2.59
N GLN A 213 3.02 3.34 -2.39
CA GLN A 213 4.48 3.41 -2.18
C GLN A 213 4.89 4.23 -0.96
N MET A 214 3.95 4.68 -0.14
CA MET A 214 4.22 5.45 1.06
C MET A 214 3.29 5.08 2.19
N TYR A 215 3.85 5.01 3.39
CA TYR A 215 3.11 4.76 4.61
C TYR A 215 3.57 5.68 5.73
N ALA A 216 2.73 5.83 6.73
CA ALA A 216 2.99 6.61 7.93
C ALA A 216 3.00 5.70 9.17
N ILE A 217 3.92 5.98 10.08
CA ILE A 217 4.00 5.32 11.41
C ILE A 217 3.86 6.36 12.51
N CYS A 218 3.10 6.06 13.55
CA CYS A 218 2.98 6.96 14.69
C CYS A 218 4.25 6.90 15.54
N LEU A 219 4.90 8.04 15.75
CA LEU A 219 6.05 8.18 16.65
C LEU A 219 5.63 8.64 18.04
N ILE A 220 4.66 9.55 18.09
CA ILE A 220 4.16 10.16 19.32
C ILE A 220 2.65 10.30 19.16
N GLY A 221 1.88 9.83 20.14
CA GLY A 221 0.43 9.97 20.16
C GLY A 221 -0.11 10.16 21.57
N ASN A 222 -1.06 11.08 21.72
CA ASN A 222 -1.88 11.26 22.91
C ASN A 222 -3.25 11.82 22.47
N ASP A 223 -4.15 12.08 23.43
CA ASP A 223 -5.52 12.55 23.17
C ASP A 223 -5.61 13.86 22.35
N ASN A 224 -4.56 14.69 22.41
CA ASN A 224 -4.55 16.03 21.83
C ASN A 224 -3.57 16.21 20.67
N SER A 225 -2.65 15.27 20.45
CA SER A 225 -1.62 15.44 19.43
C SER A 225 -1.06 14.13 18.94
N GLU A 226 -0.71 14.11 17.65
CA GLU A 226 0.03 13.02 17.04
C GLU A 226 1.15 13.52 16.14
N LEU A 227 2.24 12.75 16.08
CA LEU A 227 3.31 12.91 15.12
C LEU A 227 3.51 11.58 14.41
N TRP A 228 3.30 11.59 13.10
CA TRP A 228 3.51 10.46 12.23
C TRP A 228 4.70 10.71 11.31
N GLU A 229 5.55 9.71 11.12
CA GLU A 229 6.64 9.76 10.14
C GLU A 229 6.24 9.05 8.85
N ILE A 230 6.46 9.71 7.71
CA ILE A 230 6.14 9.16 6.39
C ILE A 230 7.38 8.49 5.82
N HIS A 231 7.23 7.25 5.37
CA HIS A 231 8.28 6.46 4.75
C HIS A 231 7.88 5.95 3.36
N LYS A 232 8.87 5.77 2.49
CA LYS A 232 8.71 4.96 1.27
C LYS A 232 8.52 3.50 1.63
N TRP A 233 7.45 2.91 1.11
CA TRP A 233 7.34 1.48 0.92
C TRP A 233 8.09 1.12 -0.35
N SER A 234 9.23 0.43 -0.20
CA SER A 234 9.97 -0.10 -1.33
C SER A 234 10.43 -1.50 -1.00
N SER A 235 10.23 -2.39 -1.96
CA SER A 235 10.83 -3.71 -2.01
C SER A 235 12.36 -3.67 -2.19
N PHE A 236 12.91 -2.55 -2.67
CA PHE A 236 14.35 -2.36 -2.80
C PHE A 236 14.94 -1.68 -1.55
N LYS A 237 16.15 -2.09 -1.15
CA LYS A 237 16.86 -1.46 -0.02
C LYS A 237 17.20 -0.01 -0.36
N VAL A 238 16.48 0.94 0.24
CA VAL A 238 16.80 2.38 0.16
C VAL A 238 17.49 2.81 1.46
N ARG A 239 18.58 3.59 1.34
CA ARG A 239 19.36 4.06 2.50
C ARG A 239 18.59 5.06 3.37
N ASP A 240 17.73 5.86 2.76
CA ASP A 240 16.83 6.81 3.44
C ASP A 240 15.41 6.62 2.90
N THR A 241 14.51 6.19 3.78
CA THR A 241 13.12 5.96 3.44
C THR A 241 12.23 7.12 3.86
N LYS A 242 12.71 8.03 4.72
CA LYS A 242 11.87 9.11 5.27
C LYS A 242 11.52 10.11 4.18
N MET A 243 10.23 10.30 3.94
CA MET A 243 9.69 11.25 2.97
C MET A 243 9.02 12.45 3.62
N GLY A 244 8.78 12.42 4.92
CA GLY A 244 8.00 13.48 5.55
C GLY A 244 7.51 13.16 6.95
N GLU A 245 6.59 13.99 7.41
CA GLU A 245 5.89 13.84 8.68
C GLU A 245 4.47 14.43 8.60
N ILE A 246 3.55 13.87 9.37
CA ILE A 246 2.21 14.42 9.58
C ILE A 246 2.11 14.75 11.06
N GLN A 247 1.97 16.03 11.37
CA GLN A 247 1.71 16.49 12.73
C GLN A 247 0.24 16.88 12.86
N ILE A 248 -0.41 16.40 13.90
CA ILE A 248 -1.81 16.68 14.20
C ILE A 248 -1.88 17.29 15.59
N MET A 249 -2.61 18.38 15.71
CA MET A 249 -2.92 19.03 16.98
C MET A 249 -4.41 19.25 17.06
N LYS A 250 -5.02 18.76 18.14
CA LYS A 250 -6.39 19.03 18.52
C LYS A 250 -6.42 20.25 19.42
N TYR A 251 -7.25 21.21 19.06
CA TYR A 251 -7.59 22.36 19.90
C TYR A 251 -9.01 22.17 20.40
N SER A 252 -9.16 21.85 21.69
CA SER A 252 -10.48 21.72 22.27
C SER A 252 -11.17 23.09 22.35
N SER A 253 -12.47 23.10 22.04
CA SER A 253 -13.29 24.30 22.14
C SER A 253 -13.25 24.89 23.56
N GLU A 254 -13.30 24.04 24.59
CA GLU A 254 -13.24 24.43 25.99
C GLU A 254 -11.91 25.10 26.35
N GLU A 255 -10.77 24.47 26.04
CA GLU A 255 -9.44 25.05 26.35
C GLU A 255 -9.20 26.33 25.56
N THR A 256 -9.67 26.39 24.31
CA THR A 256 -9.55 27.58 23.45
C THR A 256 -10.37 28.74 24.02
N ASN A 257 -11.61 28.48 24.43
CA ASN A 257 -12.48 29.49 25.05
C ASN A 257 -11.96 29.92 26.43
N TYR A 258 -11.43 28.99 27.23
CA TYR A 258 -10.78 29.29 28.50
C TYR A 258 -9.57 30.19 28.30
N ALA A 259 -8.67 29.85 27.37
CA ALA A 259 -7.51 30.66 27.04
C ALA A 259 -7.95 32.08 26.63
N HIS A 260 -8.92 32.19 25.72
CA HIS A 260 -9.49 33.47 25.29
C HIS A 260 -10.04 34.31 26.45
N SER A 261 -10.77 33.69 27.39
CA SER A 261 -11.36 34.40 28.54
C SER A 261 -10.31 34.98 29.51
N ASN A 262 -9.08 34.45 29.48
CA ASN A 262 -7.98 34.86 30.36
C ASN A 262 -6.98 35.82 29.69
N PHE A 263 -7.09 36.06 28.38
CA PHE A 263 -6.25 37.06 27.69
C PHE A 263 -6.88 38.46 27.80
N VAL A 264 -6.07 39.43 28.25
CA VAL A 264 -6.43 40.85 28.22
C VAL A 264 -6.41 41.30 26.76
N MET A 265 -7.59 41.53 26.17
CA MET A 265 -7.87 42.03 24.82
C MET A 265 -6.62 42.31 23.94
N TYR A 266 -6.34 41.42 23.00
CA TYR A 266 -5.52 41.74 21.83
C TYR A 266 -6.43 42.15 20.68
N GLU A 267 -6.04 43.18 19.91
CA GLU A 267 -6.61 43.44 18.59
C GLU A 267 -6.29 42.25 17.66
N GLY A 268 -7.30 41.72 16.95
CA GLY A 268 -7.14 40.63 15.96
C GLY A 268 -7.67 39.24 16.37
N VAL A 269 -8.34 39.12 17.52
CA VAL A 269 -8.82 37.83 18.09
C VAL A 269 -10.34 37.62 17.88
N GLU A 270 -10.98 38.49 17.08
CA GLU A 270 -12.45 38.63 17.01
C GLU A 270 -13.20 37.38 16.50
N ASN A 271 -12.49 36.36 15.98
CA ASN A 271 -13.06 35.14 15.41
C ASN A 271 -12.47 33.82 15.97
N ILE A 272 -11.82 33.82 17.14
CA ILE A 272 -11.14 32.60 17.67
C ILE A 272 -12.06 31.72 18.52
N SER A 273 -13.22 32.23 18.97
CA SER A 273 -14.18 31.38 19.70
C SER A 273 -14.74 30.32 18.77
N SER A 274 -14.39 29.06 19.03
CA SER A 274 -14.94 27.91 18.30
C SER A 274 -16.02 27.24 19.14
N LEU A 275 -17.14 26.92 18.49
CA LEU A 275 -18.19 26.08 19.08
C LEU A 275 -17.81 24.60 19.06
N TYR A 276 -16.79 24.23 18.28
CA TYR A 276 -16.38 22.85 18.04
C TYR A 276 -14.87 22.68 18.25
N ASP A 277 -14.45 21.45 18.55
CA ASP A 277 -13.03 21.11 18.54
C ASP A 277 -12.49 21.26 17.12
N ASN A 278 -11.30 21.85 17.01
CA ASN A 278 -10.61 22.05 15.73
C ASN A 278 -9.36 21.20 15.67
N TYR A 279 -9.02 20.71 14.46
CA TYR A 279 -7.80 19.95 14.23
C TYR A 279 -6.91 20.70 13.26
N HIS A 280 -5.67 20.91 13.66
CA HIS A 280 -4.64 21.45 12.78
C HIS A 280 -3.72 20.33 12.35
N ILE A 281 -3.64 20.12 11.05
CA ILE A 281 -2.82 19.10 10.42
C ILE A 281 -1.70 19.81 9.66
N ASN A 282 -0.44 19.52 9.98
CA ASN A 282 0.71 19.93 9.21
C ASN A 282 1.33 18.72 8.55
N ILE A 283 1.21 18.62 7.22
CA ILE A 283 1.88 17.61 6.42
C ILE A 283 3.16 18.23 5.87
N LYS A 284 4.31 17.69 6.25
CA LYS A 284 5.60 18.06 5.67
C LYS A 284 6.09 16.96 4.75
N LEU A 285 6.35 17.28 3.49
CA LEU A 285 6.85 16.34 2.49
C LEU A 285 8.19 16.81 1.93
N SER A 286 9.05 15.85 1.62
CA SER A 286 10.28 16.08 0.88
C SER A 286 9.96 16.54 -0.54
N GLU A 287 10.80 17.41 -1.11
CA GLU A 287 10.74 17.81 -2.52
C GLU A 287 10.81 16.64 -3.52
N PHE A 288 11.23 15.45 -3.08
CA PHE A 288 11.28 14.24 -3.91
C PHE A 288 9.93 13.52 -4.03
N VAL A 289 8.89 13.96 -3.33
CA VAL A 289 7.52 13.44 -3.52
C VAL A 289 6.92 14.11 -4.77
N PRO A 290 6.48 13.34 -5.78
CA PRO A 290 5.92 13.94 -6.99
C PRO A 290 4.64 14.74 -6.73
N ASP A 291 4.49 15.90 -7.37
CA ASP A 291 3.33 16.80 -7.19
C ASP A 291 1.97 16.10 -7.32
N LYS A 292 1.87 15.14 -8.25
CA LYS A 292 0.65 14.38 -8.49
C LYS A 292 0.27 13.43 -7.35
N GLU A 293 1.22 13.09 -6.48
CA GLU A 293 1.00 12.22 -5.32
C GLU A 293 0.63 13.02 -4.06
N ILE A 294 0.94 14.32 -4.01
CA ILE A 294 0.69 15.18 -2.85
C ILE A 294 -0.81 15.30 -2.56
N PHE A 295 -1.62 15.64 -3.56
CA PHE A 295 -3.07 15.82 -3.35
C PHE A 295 -3.76 14.53 -2.86
N PRO A 296 -3.52 13.34 -3.44
CA PRO A 296 -4.03 12.08 -2.90
C PRO A 296 -3.67 11.85 -1.43
N ILE A 297 -2.44 12.17 -1.01
CA ILE A 297 -2.02 12.03 0.40
C ILE A 297 -2.83 12.97 1.29
N GLN A 298 -2.99 14.24 0.88
CA GLN A 298 -3.79 15.21 1.64
C GLN A 298 -5.25 14.76 1.76
N ALA A 299 -5.85 14.30 0.65
CA ALA A 299 -7.22 13.80 0.63
C ALA A 299 -7.39 12.60 1.57
N LEU A 300 -6.50 11.61 1.50
CA LEU A 300 -6.55 10.43 2.35
C LEU A 300 -6.38 10.78 3.84
N VAL A 301 -5.43 11.66 4.19
CA VAL A 301 -5.27 12.13 5.58
C VAL A 301 -6.52 12.84 6.07
N HIS A 302 -7.12 13.68 5.23
CA HIS A 302 -8.32 14.42 5.56
C HIS A 302 -9.54 13.51 5.75
N GLU A 303 -9.78 12.58 4.81
CA GLU A 303 -10.88 11.61 4.88
C GLU A 303 -10.75 10.70 6.09
N GLN A 304 -9.53 10.23 6.36
CA GLN A 304 -9.25 9.39 7.50
C GLN A 304 -9.51 10.14 8.83
N MET A 305 -9.11 11.41 8.92
CA MET A 305 -9.38 12.25 10.10
C MET A 305 -10.88 12.45 10.35
N VAL A 306 -11.65 12.72 9.29
CA VAL A 306 -13.12 12.83 9.37
C VAL A 306 -13.71 11.51 9.87
N LYS A 307 -13.24 10.37 9.34
CA LYS A 307 -13.72 9.05 9.73
C LYS A 307 -13.41 8.70 11.19
N GLN A 308 -12.19 8.96 11.65
CA GLN A 308 -11.76 8.59 13.01
C GLN A 308 -12.32 9.51 14.08
N THR A 309 -12.37 10.82 13.81
CA THR A 309 -12.78 11.81 14.82
C THR A 309 -14.25 12.20 14.74
N ASN A 310 -14.96 11.78 13.67
CA ASN A 310 -16.32 12.21 13.35
C ASN A 310 -16.46 13.75 13.29
N THR A 311 -15.39 14.44 12.88
CA THR A 311 -15.33 15.90 12.80
C THR A 311 -15.71 16.38 11.40
N LEU A 312 -16.38 17.53 11.33
CA LEU A 312 -16.74 18.16 10.05
C LEU A 312 -15.51 18.67 9.31
N TYR A 313 -15.58 18.68 7.98
CA TYR A 313 -14.48 19.13 7.11
C TYR A 313 -13.99 20.55 7.43
N GLU A 314 -14.91 21.45 7.75
CA GLU A 314 -14.62 22.86 8.06
C GLU A 314 -13.81 23.06 9.35
N ASN A 315 -13.81 22.08 10.25
CA ASN A 315 -13.07 22.13 11.53
C ASN A 315 -11.69 21.46 11.42
N ILE A 316 -11.27 21.07 10.21
CA ILE A 316 -9.96 20.48 9.92
C ILE A 316 -9.17 21.47 9.07
N ILE A 317 -8.12 22.05 9.65
CA ILE A 317 -7.23 22.98 8.99
C ILE A 317 -5.96 22.24 8.60
N MET A 318 -5.73 22.07 7.30
CA MET A 318 -4.56 21.39 6.78
C MET A 318 -3.56 22.37 6.16
N THR A 319 -2.30 22.27 6.57
CA THR A 319 -1.16 22.99 6.00
C THR A 319 -0.19 21.99 5.37
N LEU A 320 0.30 22.30 4.17
CA LEU A 320 1.32 21.54 3.47
C LEU A 320 2.64 22.32 3.47
N THR A 321 3.73 21.68 3.87
CA THR A 321 5.08 22.21 3.77
C THR A 321 5.94 21.31 2.89
N ILE A 322 6.54 21.86 1.83
CA ILE A 322 7.54 21.14 1.03
C ILE A 322 8.93 21.58 1.47
N TYR A 323 9.80 20.62 1.82
CA TYR A 323 11.16 20.91 2.28
C TYR A 323 12.22 20.24 1.40
N THR A 324 13.34 20.95 1.23
CA THR A 324 14.51 20.50 0.46
C THR A 324 15.59 19.88 1.35
N SER A 325 15.67 20.31 2.61
CA SER A 325 16.57 19.75 3.60
C SER A 325 15.96 19.82 5.00
N ASN A 326 16.32 18.87 5.85
CA ASN A 326 15.91 18.85 7.25
C ASN A 326 17.18 18.95 8.11
N THR A 327 17.36 20.08 8.78
CA THR A 327 18.50 20.28 9.70
C THR A 327 18.00 20.19 11.13
N LEU A 328 18.39 19.13 11.83
CA LEU A 328 18.08 18.96 13.25
C LEU A 328 19.19 19.57 14.09
N ILE A 329 18.85 20.57 14.90
CA ILE A 329 19.75 21.16 15.88
C ILE A 329 19.23 20.79 17.25
N GLN A 330 19.94 19.92 17.95
CA GLN A 330 19.69 19.68 19.37
C GLN A 330 20.49 20.72 20.17
N TYR A 331 19.80 21.73 20.68
CA TYR A 331 20.40 22.68 21.60
C TYR A 331 20.75 21.97 22.91
N ASN A 332 22.03 22.05 23.31
CA ASN A 332 22.48 21.60 24.62
C ASN A 332 23.20 22.77 25.32
N PRO A 333 22.56 23.42 26.31
CA PRO A 333 23.15 24.57 26.98
C PRO A 333 24.45 24.22 27.74
N ASN A 334 24.63 22.96 28.15
CA ASN A 334 25.78 22.50 28.93
C ASN A 334 27.00 22.15 28.07
N LYS A 335 26.93 22.30 26.74
CA LYS A 335 28.08 22.09 25.84
C LYS A 335 28.95 23.34 25.68
N PHE A 336 28.59 24.44 26.32
CA PHE A 336 29.30 25.73 26.25
C PHE A 336 29.96 26.14 27.58
N GLU A 337 30.10 25.22 28.54
CA GLU A 337 30.90 25.42 29.76
C GLU A 337 32.34 24.95 29.62
#